data_AF-A0A072THQ7-F1
#
_entry.id   AF-A0A072THQ7-F1
#
_cell.length_a   1.000
_cell.length_b   1.000
_cell.length_c   1.000
_cell.angle_alpha   90.00
_cell.angle_beta   90.00
_cell.angle_gamma   90.00
#
_symmetry.space_group_name_H-M   'P 1'
#
loop_
_entity.id
_entity.type
_entity.pdbx_description
1 polymer ?
#
loop_
_entity_poly.entity_id
_entity_poly.type
_entity_poly.pdbx_seq_one_letter_code
_entity_poly.pdbx_strand_id
1 'polypeptide(L)'
;MTNVTVCYMIPKGWNVILLLRYLHTNPENFKDPICFDPERWNEPAKPGTYQVFGAGAVIMPWKHACKNSTSTFASSFIHTIQELINPNADIIHFHMLLRLMGSRSGSANCEEKIMKIGLCSIASKPV
;
A
#
# COMPACT_ATOMS: atom_id res chain seq x y z
N MET A 1 5.44 -18.32 34.39
CA MET A 1 4.29 -17.65 33.73
C MET A 1 4.11 -16.30 34.41
N THR A 2 4.55 -15.23 33.77
CA THR A 2 4.83 -13.93 34.40
C THR A 2 3.77 -12.90 34.03
N ASN A 3 3.38 -12.05 34.98
CA ASN A 3 2.68 -10.81 34.69
C ASN A 3 3.62 -9.88 33.91
N VAL A 4 3.11 -9.23 32.86
CA VAL A 4 3.88 -8.28 32.05
C VAL A 4 3.53 -6.87 32.53
N THR A 5 4.53 -6.09 32.91
CA THR A 5 4.36 -4.71 33.38
C THR A 5 4.72 -3.76 32.24
N VAL A 6 3.72 -3.12 31.63
CA VAL A 6 3.92 -2.06 30.62
C VAL A 6 3.29 -0.78 31.16
N CYS A 7 3.94 -0.14 32.14
CA CYS A 7 3.40 0.99 32.94
C CYS A 7 2.02 0.76 33.62
N TYR A 8 1.38 -0.38 33.35
CA TYR A 8 0.10 -0.87 33.82
C TYR A 8 0.21 -2.39 33.95
N MET A 9 -0.49 -2.97 34.94
CA MET A 9 -0.54 -4.42 35.12
C MET A 9 -1.63 -5.00 34.22
N ILE A 10 -1.24 -5.82 33.24
CA ILE A 10 -2.20 -6.57 32.43
C ILE A 10 -2.43 -7.92 33.11
N PRO A 11 -3.65 -8.22 33.61
CA PRO A 11 -3.91 -9.48 34.28
C PRO A 11 -3.78 -10.67 33.33
N LYS A 12 -3.38 -11.81 33.88
CA LYS A 12 -3.30 -13.07 33.13
C LYS A 12 -4.67 -13.43 32.53
N GLY A 13 -4.69 -13.87 31.28
CA GLY A 13 -5.90 -14.29 30.57
C GLY A 13 -6.61 -13.17 29.81
N TRP A 14 -6.10 -11.94 29.86
CA TRP A 14 -6.63 -10.83 29.06
C TRP A 14 -6.14 -10.91 27.61
N ASN A 15 -7.05 -10.62 26.68
CA ASN A 15 -6.72 -10.43 25.27
C ASN A 15 -6.27 -8.99 25.05
N VAL A 16 -5.10 -8.81 24.45
CA VAL A 16 -4.55 -7.49 24.11
C VAL A 16 -4.62 -7.32 22.61
N ILE A 17 -5.24 -6.23 22.16
CA ILE A 17 -5.30 -5.86 20.75
C ILE A 17 -4.36 -4.69 20.53
N LEU A 18 -3.36 -4.89 19.67
CA LEU A 18 -2.46 -3.83 19.23
C LEU A 18 -3.04 -3.17 17.98
N LEU A 19 -3.57 -1.96 18.13
CA LEU A 19 -4.08 -1.17 17.02
C LEU A 19 -2.92 -0.43 16.34
N LEU A 20 -2.24 -1.13 15.43
CA LEU A 20 -1.07 -0.63 14.70
C LEU A 20 -1.31 0.69 13.96
N ARG A 21 -2.56 0.98 13.60
CA ARG A 21 -2.94 2.27 13.00
C ARG A 21 -2.51 3.45 13.87
N TYR A 22 -2.75 3.40 15.19
CA TYR A 22 -2.39 4.51 16.07
C TYR A 22 -0.89 4.71 16.16
N LEU A 23 -0.11 3.63 16.04
CA LEU A 23 1.34 3.71 16.00
C LEU A 23 1.83 4.44 14.74
N HIS A 24 1.21 4.15 13.58
CA HIS A 24 1.54 4.75 12.28
C HIS A 24 1.00 6.17 12.13
N THR A 25 -0.08 6.52 12.83
CA THR A 25 -0.67 7.87 12.82
C THR A 25 -0.25 8.75 14.00
N ASN A 26 0.69 8.32 14.84
CA ASN A 26 1.15 9.11 15.97
C ASN A 26 2.14 10.20 15.49
N PRO A 27 1.86 11.50 15.71
CA PRO A 27 2.76 12.59 15.33
C PRO A 27 4.13 12.55 16.03
N GLU A 28 4.26 11.89 17.18
CA GLU A 28 5.54 11.68 17.87
C GLU A 28 6.46 10.69 17.13
N ASN A 29 5.88 9.82 16.31
CA ASN A 29 6.62 8.83 15.51
C ASN A 29 6.88 9.32 14.09
N PHE A 30 5.93 10.07 13.52
CA PHE A 30 5.92 10.48 12.12
C PHE A 30 5.37 11.90 11.99
N LYS A 31 6.17 12.84 11.46
CA LYS A 31 5.73 14.22 11.19
C LYS A 31 4.58 14.25 10.18
N ASP A 32 3.50 14.98 10.43
CA ASP A 32 2.34 15.07 9.52
C ASP A 32 1.84 13.69 9.02
N PRO A 33 1.47 12.77 9.93
CA PRO A 33 1.33 11.35 9.60
C PRO A 33 0.11 11.02 8.72
N ILE A 34 -0.82 11.96 8.56
CA ILE A 34 -1.99 11.83 7.69
C ILE A 34 -1.66 12.28 6.26
N CYS A 35 -0.57 13.04 6.06
CA CYS A 35 -0.13 13.48 4.75
C CYS A 35 0.69 12.37 4.07
N PHE A 36 0.38 12.10 2.81
CA PHE A 36 1.20 11.23 1.97
C PHE A 36 2.48 11.96 1.59
N ASP A 37 3.57 11.56 2.21
CA ASP A 37 4.92 12.09 2.00
C ASP A 37 5.87 10.94 1.67
N PRO A 38 6.27 10.76 0.40
CA PRO A 38 7.25 9.76 -0.01
C PRO A 38 8.65 10.00 0.57
N GLU A 39 9.04 11.26 0.77
CA GLU A 39 10.39 11.64 1.21
C GLU A 39 10.68 11.22 2.65
N ARG A 40 9.63 11.02 3.44
CA ARG A 40 9.66 10.45 4.80
C ARG A 40 10.54 9.20 4.91
N TRP A 41 10.61 8.38 3.86
CA TRP A 41 11.31 7.11 3.86
C TRP A 41 12.74 7.18 3.32
N ASN A 42 13.25 8.39 3.02
CA ASN A 42 14.67 8.61 2.74
C ASN A 42 15.53 8.29 3.96
N GLU A 43 14.97 8.43 5.16
CA GLU A 43 15.57 8.00 6.42
C GLU A 43 14.86 6.76 6.97
N PRO A 44 15.57 5.86 7.66
CA PRO A 44 14.95 4.71 8.29
C PRO A 44 14.03 5.15 9.45
N ALA A 45 12.81 4.61 9.47
CA ALA A 45 11.89 4.86 10.58
C ALA A 45 12.47 4.36 11.92
N LYS A 46 12.11 5.06 13.01
CA LYS A 46 12.50 4.69 14.37
C LYS A 46 12.15 3.22 14.65
N PRO A 47 13.05 2.45 15.29
CA PRO A 47 12.78 1.05 15.61
C PRO A 47 11.47 0.89 16.39
N GLY A 48 10.64 -0.04 15.93
CA GLY A 48 9.37 -0.36 16.57
C GLY A 48 8.20 0.56 16.24
N THR A 49 8.37 1.66 15.49
CA THR A 49 7.27 2.57 15.14
C THR A 49 6.60 2.24 13.80
N TYR A 50 7.32 1.59 12.89
CA TYR A 50 6.78 1.14 11.60
C TYR A 50 6.67 -0.39 11.54
N GLN A 51 5.44 -0.90 11.64
CA GLN A 51 5.14 -2.33 11.80
C GLN A 51 4.01 -2.83 10.87
N VAL A 52 4.01 -2.41 9.61
CA VAL A 52 2.97 -2.81 8.63
C VAL A 52 2.90 -4.33 8.38
N PHE A 53 3.99 -5.06 8.63
CA PHE A 53 4.06 -6.52 8.52
C PHE A 53 4.14 -7.22 9.89
N GLY A 54 3.74 -6.53 10.97
CA GLY A 54 3.95 -7.00 12.33
C GLY A 54 5.42 -6.96 12.76
N ALA A 55 5.70 -7.58 13.91
CA ALA A 55 7.03 -7.61 14.52
C ALA A 55 7.21 -8.87 15.39
N GLY A 56 8.46 -9.17 15.75
CA GLY A 56 8.80 -10.29 16.62
C GLY A 56 8.54 -11.65 15.98
N ALA A 57 8.13 -12.62 16.81
CA ALA A 57 7.88 -14.01 16.38
C ALA A 57 6.67 -14.16 15.44
N VAL A 58 5.82 -13.15 15.32
CA VAL A 58 4.61 -13.14 14.48
C VAL A 58 4.73 -12.18 13.29
N ILE A 59 5.96 -11.92 12.84
CA ILE A 59 6.20 -11.15 11.61
C ILE A 59 5.66 -11.89 10.39
N MET A 60 5.07 -11.15 9.44
CA MET A 60 4.54 -11.74 8.22
C MET A 60 5.67 -12.41 7.41
N PRO A 61 5.61 -13.73 7.14
CA PRO A 61 6.69 -14.45 6.46
C PRO A 61 7.02 -13.89 5.07
N TRP A 62 6.01 -13.36 4.38
CA TRP A 62 6.13 -12.85 3.00
C TRP A 62 6.54 -11.37 2.92
N LYS A 63 7.00 -10.76 4.01
CA LYS A 63 7.36 -9.33 4.07
C LYS A 63 8.25 -8.88 2.91
N HIS A 64 9.30 -9.64 2.60
CA HIS A 64 10.26 -9.26 1.56
C HIS A 64 9.65 -9.32 0.17
N ALA A 65 8.90 -10.38 -0.12
CA ALA A 65 8.28 -10.55 -1.42
C ALA A 65 7.11 -9.59 -1.63
N CYS A 66 6.30 -9.30 -0.62
CA CYS A 66 5.30 -8.20 -0.68
C CYS A 66 5.96 -6.87 -1.06
N LYS A 67 7.05 -6.49 -0.38
CA LYS A 67 7.77 -5.24 -0.67
C LYS A 67 8.29 -5.20 -2.11
N ASN A 68 8.88 -6.29 -2.58
CA ASN A 68 9.40 -6.37 -3.94
C ASN A 68 8.27 -6.28 -4.97
N SER A 69 7.17 -6.99 -4.76
CA SER A 69 5.99 -6.94 -5.63
C SER A 69 5.40 -5.53 -5.71
N THR A 70 5.28 -4.81 -4.60
CA THR A 70 4.81 -3.42 -4.59
C THR A 70 5.75 -2.50 -5.39
N SER A 71 7.06 -2.68 -5.26
CA SER A 71 8.06 -1.90 -6.01
C SER A 71 7.96 -2.13 -7.52
N THR A 72 7.88 -3.39 -7.95
CA THR A 72 7.70 -3.74 -9.37
C THR A 72 6.41 -3.16 -9.92
N PHE A 73 5.30 -3.31 -9.18
CA PHE A 73 4.02 -2.75 -9.60
C PHE A 73 4.06 -1.22 -9.73
N ALA A 74 4.64 -0.53 -8.74
CA ALA A 74 4.76 0.93 -8.78
C ALA A 74 5.58 1.40 -9.98
N SER A 75 6.71 0.75 -10.27
CA SER A 75 7.54 1.06 -11.44
C SER A 75 6.75 0.89 -12.74
N SER A 76 6.12 -0.27 -12.95
CA SER A 76 5.32 -0.52 -14.15
C SER A 76 4.13 0.44 -14.28
N PHE A 77 3.50 0.80 -13.16
CA PHE A 77 2.40 1.75 -13.14
C PHE A 77 2.86 3.16 -13.54
N ILE A 78 4.00 3.63 -13.03
CA ILE A 78 4.57 4.94 -13.40
C ILE A 78 4.89 4.98 -14.89
N HIS A 79 5.53 3.95 -15.44
CA HIS A 79 5.80 3.86 -16.88
C HIS A 79 4.52 3.95 -17.71
N THR A 80 3.48 3.25 -17.27
CA THR A 80 2.17 3.28 -17.93
C THR A 80 1.54 4.68 -17.90
N ILE A 81 1.60 5.38 -16.76
CA ILE A 81 1.08 6.75 -16.65
C ILE A 81 1.89 7.74 -17.50
N GLN A 82 3.21 7.58 -17.59
CA GLN A 82 4.06 8.42 -18.45
C GLN A 82 3.72 8.27 -19.93
N GLU A 83 3.45 7.04 -20.39
CA GLU A 83 2.96 6.79 -21.76
C GLU A 83 1.60 7.45 -22.01
N LEU A 84 0.69 7.44 -21.03
CA LEU A 84 -0.62 8.10 -21.15
C LEU A 84 -0.55 9.63 -21.16
N ILE A 85 0.47 10.23 -20.54
CA ILE A 85 0.69 11.69 -20.55
C ILE A 85 1.37 12.14 -21.86
N ASN A 86 2.10 11.25 -22.54
CA ASN A 86 2.70 11.55 -23.83
C ASN A 86 1.72 11.19 -24.97
N PRO A 87 1.10 12.17 -25.64
CA PRO A 87 0.08 11.91 -26.67
C PRO A 87 0.61 11.16 -27.92
N ASN A 88 1.93 10.95 -28.01
CA ASN A 88 2.59 10.26 -29.11
C ASN A 88 3.20 8.89 -28.74
N ALA A 89 2.96 8.37 -27.52
CA ALA A 89 3.48 7.06 -27.12
C ALA A 89 2.55 5.92 -27.60
N ASP A 90 3.14 4.93 -28.28
CA ASP A 90 2.42 3.76 -28.78
C ASP A 90 1.99 2.88 -27.59
N ILE A 91 0.68 2.70 -27.41
CA ILE A 91 0.09 2.02 -26.25
C ILE A 91 0.21 0.51 -26.43
N ILE A 92 1.34 -0.07 -26.02
CA ILE A 92 1.60 -1.52 -26.16
C ILE A 92 1.73 -2.22 -24.80
N HIS A 93 2.03 -1.51 -23.70
CA HIS A 93 2.32 -2.13 -22.41
C HIS A 93 1.11 -2.36 -21.48
N PHE A 94 -0.02 -1.67 -21.69
CA PHE A 94 -1.20 -1.77 -20.82
C PHE A 94 -1.81 -3.20 -20.80
N HIS A 95 -1.65 -3.94 -21.90
CA HIS A 95 -2.28 -5.25 -22.08
C HIS A 95 -1.56 -6.39 -21.34
N MET A 96 -0.29 -6.22 -20.96
CA MET A 96 0.48 -7.27 -20.25
C MET A 96 0.14 -7.32 -18.76
N LEU A 97 -0.17 -6.19 -18.13
CA LEU A 97 -0.51 -6.10 -16.71
C LEU A 97 -1.95 -6.55 -16.41
N LEU A 98 -2.91 -6.25 -17.29
CA LEU A 98 -4.29 -6.77 -17.19
C LEU A 98 -4.33 -8.30 -17.27
N ARG A 99 -3.43 -8.93 -18.04
CA ARG A 99 -3.32 -10.39 -18.10
C ARG A 99 -2.73 -11.01 -16.84
N LEU A 100 -1.84 -10.32 -16.12
CA LEU A 100 -1.27 -10.79 -14.86
C LEU A 100 -2.23 -10.59 -13.67
N MET A 101 -3.03 -9.53 -13.69
CA MET A 101 -4.07 -9.25 -12.69
C MET A 101 -5.35 -10.08 -12.92
N GLY A 102 -5.61 -10.53 -14.15
CA GLY A 102 -6.80 -11.30 -14.54
C GLY A 102 -6.86 -12.77 -14.09
N SER A 103 -5.97 -13.23 -13.21
CA SER A 103 -5.99 -14.59 -12.67
C SER A 103 -6.18 -14.59 -11.14
N ARG A 104 -7.40 -14.28 -10.70
CA ARG A 104 -8.23 -15.06 -9.75
C ARG A 104 -9.24 -14.15 -9.02
N SER A 105 -10.52 -14.41 -9.30
CA SER A 105 -11.70 -14.14 -8.47
C SER A 105 -11.88 -12.73 -7.89
N GLY A 106 -12.54 -11.86 -8.65
CA GLY A 106 -13.15 -10.63 -8.15
C GLY A 106 -14.25 -10.18 -9.12
N SER A 107 -15.43 -9.85 -8.61
CA SER A 107 -16.64 -9.53 -9.38
C SER A 107 -16.38 -8.53 -10.52
N ALA A 108 -16.67 -8.95 -11.75
CA ALA A 108 -16.51 -8.21 -13.00
C ALA A 108 -17.20 -6.82 -13.03
N ASN A 109 -18.09 -6.53 -12.08
CA ASN A 109 -18.86 -5.28 -12.05
C ASN A 109 -18.06 -4.05 -11.58
N CYS A 110 -16.92 -4.20 -10.88
CA CYS A 110 -16.12 -3.05 -10.44
C CYS A 110 -15.08 -2.64 -11.49
N GLU A 111 -14.45 -3.59 -12.15
CA GLU A 111 -13.37 -3.35 -13.14
C GLU A 111 -13.91 -2.65 -14.39
N GLU A 112 -15.10 -3.04 -14.86
CA GLU A 112 -15.73 -2.43 -16.04
C GLU A 112 -16.15 -0.97 -15.78
N LYS A 113 -16.52 -0.66 -14.53
CA LYS A 113 -16.99 0.67 -14.13
C LYS A 113 -15.83 1.66 -14.00
N ILE A 114 -14.68 1.22 -13.48
CA ILE A 114 -13.47 2.05 -13.37
C ILE A 114 -12.89 2.34 -14.77
N MET A 115 -12.86 1.35 -15.67
CA MET A 115 -12.41 1.56 -17.05
C MET A 115 -13.34 2.49 -17.86
N LYS A 116 -14.67 2.36 -17.73
CA LYS A 116 -15.62 3.26 -18.42
C LYS A 116 -15.57 4.70 -17.91
N ILE A 117 -15.36 4.91 -16.61
CA ILE A 117 -15.20 6.26 -16.04
C ILE A 117 -13.90 6.91 -16.52
N GLY A 118 -12.81 6.12 -16.61
CA GLY A 118 -11.52 6.60 -17.14
C GLY A 118 -11.56 6.97 -18.63
N LEU A 119 -12.18 6.15 -19.47
CA LEU A 119 -12.30 6.46 -20.91
C LEU A 119 -13.26 7.64 -21.20
N CYS A 120 -14.34 7.78 -20.44
CA CYS A 120 -15.34 8.84 -20.68
C CYS A 120 -14.81 10.24 -20.31
N SER A 121 -13.87 10.34 -19.37
CA SER A 121 -13.24 11.61 -19.00
C SER A 121 -12.17 12.09 -19.99
N ILE A 122 -11.64 11.20 -20.83
CA ILE A 122 -10.61 11.52 -21.83
C ILE A 122 -11.27 11.91 -23.17
N ALA A 123 -12.42 11.33 -23.51
CA ALA A 123 -13.14 11.62 -24.75
C ALA A 123 -14.00 12.92 -24.74
N SER A 124 -14.08 13.63 -23.62
CA SER A 124 -15.00 14.78 -23.42
C SER A 124 -14.33 16.15 -23.41
N LYS A 125 -13.05 16.28 -23.78
CA LYS A 125 -12.45 17.59 -24.05
C LYS A 125 -12.45 17.87 -25.56
N PRO A 126 -13.32 18.78 -26.05
CA PRO A 126 -13.23 19.24 -27.43
C PRO A 126 -12.06 20.23 -27.56
N VAL A 127 -11.26 20.00 -28.60
CA VAL A 127 -10.29 20.87 -29.32
C VAL A 127 -9.64 22.01 -28.54
#